data_AF-A0A0M0X0W0-F1
#
_entry.id   AF-A0A0M0X0W0-F1
#
_cell.length_a   1.000
_cell.length_b   1.000
_cell.length_c   1.000
_cell.angle_alpha   90.00
_cell.angle_beta   90.00
_cell.angle_gamma   90.00
#
_symmetry.space_group_name_H-M   'P 1'
#
loop_
_entity.id
_entity.type
_entity.pdbx_description
1 polymer ?
#
loop_
_entity_poly.entity_id
_entity_poly.type
_entity_poly.pdbx_seq_one_letter_code
_entity_poly.pdbx_strand_id
1 'polypeptide(L)'
;MDIITYVLIGLYAVLTGVAGLHQWKENGYQIRTFLFVVLSISIFVTIFLPNKALVLMLLILEFVLLHVLAVAEGLLTNKQLRYSHHIVRFIFHCILLLMVYKFIE
;
A
#
# COMPACT_ATOMS: atom_id res chain seq x y z
N MET A 1 -16.48 0.87 -9.68
CA MET A 1 -15.03 0.86 -9.89
C MET A 1 -14.75 0.16 -11.21
N ASP A 2 -14.02 0.82 -12.08
CA ASP A 2 -13.58 0.27 -13.36
C ASP A 2 -12.56 -0.86 -13.13
N ILE A 3 -12.53 -1.82 -14.04
CA ILE A 3 -11.62 -2.96 -14.03
C ILE A 3 -10.15 -2.49 -13.94
N ILE A 4 -9.83 -1.35 -14.53
CA ILE A 4 -8.49 -0.75 -14.46
C ILE A 4 -8.11 -0.43 -13.01
N THR A 5 -9.02 0.16 -12.22
CA THR A 5 -8.75 0.52 -10.83
C THR A 5 -8.56 -0.72 -9.96
N TYR A 6 -9.36 -1.76 -10.18
CA TYR A 6 -9.19 -3.06 -9.53
C TYR A 6 -7.82 -3.67 -9.82
N VAL A 7 -7.42 -3.70 -11.09
CA VAL A 7 -6.13 -4.25 -11.51
C VAL A 7 -4.97 -3.45 -10.93
N LEU A 8 -5.03 -2.12 -10.95
CA LEU A 8 -3.95 -1.28 -10.42
C LEU A 8 -3.77 -1.44 -8.90
N ILE A 9 -4.86 -1.40 -8.13
CA ILE A 9 -4.78 -1.58 -6.67
C ILE A 9 -4.36 -3.01 -6.33
N GLY A 10 -4.94 -4.01 -7.02
CA GLY A 10 -4.59 -5.42 -6.81
C GLY A 10 -3.13 -5.71 -7.12
N LEU A 11 -2.62 -5.20 -8.25
CA LEU A 11 -1.21 -5.33 -8.61
C LEU A 11 -0.31 -4.63 -7.60
N TYR A 12 -0.68 -3.42 -7.17
CA TYR A 12 0.06 -2.70 -6.13
C TYR A 12 0.12 -3.49 -4.81
N ALA A 13 -1.00 -4.04 -4.37
CA ALA A 13 -1.08 -4.87 -3.18
C ALA A 13 -0.15 -6.08 -3.30
N VAL A 14 -0.24 -6.83 -4.41
CA VAL A 14 0.62 -8.00 -4.66
C VAL A 14 2.10 -7.63 -4.66
N LEU A 15 2.50 -6.59 -5.40
CA LEU A 15 3.89 -6.14 -5.46
C LEU A 15 4.42 -5.71 -4.08
N THR A 16 3.58 -5.03 -3.29
CA THR A 16 3.92 -4.63 -1.92
C THR A 16 4.10 -5.85 -1.01
N GLY A 17 3.23 -6.85 -1.13
CA GLY A 17 3.34 -8.11 -0.39
C GLY A 17 4.60 -8.90 -0.74
N VAL A 18 4.91 -9.01 -2.04
CA VAL A 18 6.15 -9.66 -2.54
C VAL A 18 7.39 -8.92 -2.04
N ALA A 19 7.38 -7.59 -2.06
CA ALA A 19 8.48 -6.79 -1.51
C ALA A 19 8.68 -7.04 -0.01
N GLY A 20 7.58 -7.14 0.76
CA GLY A 20 7.63 -7.53 2.17
C GLY A 20 8.24 -8.92 2.37
N LEU A 21 7.78 -9.93 1.63
CA LEU A 21 8.32 -11.30 1.73
C LEU A 21 9.81 -11.37 1.35
N HIS A 22 10.22 -10.64 0.31
CA HIS A 22 11.62 -10.56 -0.09
C HIS A 22 12.48 -9.95 1.02
N GLN A 23 12.02 -8.84 1.59
CA GLN A 23 12.72 -8.15 2.67
C GLN A 23 12.84 -9.03 3.93
N TRP A 24 11.84 -9.86 4.20
CA TRP A 24 11.88 -10.82 5.32
C TRP A 24 12.94 -11.89 5.06
N LYS A 25 13.05 -12.38 3.83
CA LYS A 25 14.11 -13.33 3.46
C LYS A 25 15.52 -12.74 3.62
N GLU A 26 15.70 -11.45 3.29
CA GLU A 26 17.02 -10.80 3.33
C GLU A 26 17.44 -10.33 4.73
N ASN A 27 16.51 -9.76 5.51
CA ASN A 27 16.83 -9.08 6.77
C ASN A 27 16.37 -9.87 8.02
N GLY A 28 15.87 -11.09 7.83
CA GLY A 28 15.31 -11.93 8.89
C GLY A 28 13.92 -11.47 9.35
N TYR A 29 13.41 -12.11 10.41
CA TYR A 29 12.08 -11.80 10.94
C TYR A 29 12.06 -10.42 11.59
N GLN A 30 11.36 -9.47 10.97
CA GLN A 30 11.11 -8.15 11.54
C GLN A 30 9.61 -7.87 11.54
N ILE A 31 9.09 -7.39 12.67
CA ILE A 31 7.66 -7.09 12.84
C ILE A 31 7.17 -6.10 11.78
N ARG A 32 7.99 -5.11 11.40
CA ARG A 32 7.64 -4.12 10.38
C ARG A 32 7.40 -4.76 9.01
N THR A 33 8.24 -5.71 8.62
CA THR A 33 8.12 -6.45 7.37
C THR A 33 6.88 -7.35 7.36
N PHE A 34 6.57 -7.97 8.51
CA PHE A 34 5.30 -8.69 8.69
C PHE A 34 4.09 -7.75 8.52
N LEU A 35 4.12 -6.56 9.14
CA LEU A 35 3.06 -5.56 9.00
C LEU A 35 2.87 -5.09 7.54
N PHE A 36 3.95 -5.01 6.76
CA PHE A 36 3.87 -4.73 5.32
C PHE A 36 3.06 -5.78 4.57
N VAL A 37 3.29 -7.06 4.84
CA VAL A 37 2.54 -8.16 4.22
C VAL A 37 1.08 -8.14 4.66
N VAL A 38 0.82 -7.92 5.96
CA VAL A 38 -0.55 -7.82 6.49
C VAL A 38 -1.32 -6.66 5.85
N LEU A 39 -0.71 -5.48 5.73
CA LEU A 39 -1.35 -4.33 5.06
C LEU A 39 -1.58 -4.57 3.57
N SER A 40 -0.66 -5.25 2.89
CA SER A 40 -0.85 -5.64 1.50
C SER A 40 -2.09 -6.53 1.33
N ILE A 41 -2.25 -7.54 2.20
CA ILE A 41 -3.44 -8.40 2.20
C ILE A 41 -4.70 -7.59 2.52
N SER A 42 -4.63 -6.68 3.50
CA SER A 42 -5.73 -5.79 3.86
C SER A 42 -6.20 -4.97 2.65
N ILE A 43 -5.29 -4.30 1.94
CA ILE A 43 -5.60 -3.51 0.73
C ILE A 43 -6.26 -4.39 -0.34
N PHE A 44 -5.75 -5.61 -0.52
CA PHE A 44 -6.31 -6.56 -1.47
C PHE A 44 -7.74 -6.98 -1.10
N VAL A 45 -8.05 -7.16 0.18
CA VAL A 45 -9.41 -7.48 0.64
C VAL A 45 -10.32 -6.25 0.53
N THR A 46 -9.82 -5.06 0.89
CA THR A 46 -10.55 -3.81 0.91
C THR A 46 -11.23 -3.52 -0.43
N ILE A 47 -10.57 -3.75 -1.57
CA ILE A 47 -11.16 -3.48 -2.90
C ILE A 47 -12.41 -4.32 -3.22
N PHE A 48 -12.57 -5.51 -2.60
CA PHE A 48 -13.74 -6.37 -2.83
C PHE A 48 -14.95 -5.98 -2.00
N LEU A 49 -14.84 -4.99 -1.11
CA LEU A 49 -15.98 -4.53 -0.34
C LEU A 49 -17.05 -3.86 -1.24
N PRO A 50 -18.34 -4.10 -0.95
CA PRO A 50 -19.43 -3.57 -1.76
C PRO A 50 -19.60 -2.05 -1.57
N ASN A 51 -19.38 -1.53 -0.36
CA ASN A 51 -19.55 -0.12 -0.03
C ASN A 51 -18.34 0.72 -0.46
N LYS A 52 -18.49 1.54 -1.51
CA LYS A 52 -17.39 2.31 -2.11
C LYS A 52 -16.89 3.45 -1.23
N ALA A 53 -17.77 4.10 -0.46
CA ALA A 53 -17.36 5.11 0.52
C ALA A 53 -16.47 4.48 1.62
N LEU A 54 -16.82 3.28 2.07
CA LEU A 54 -15.99 2.52 3.02
C LEU A 54 -14.65 2.11 2.40
N VAL A 55 -14.64 1.63 1.15
CA VAL A 55 -13.40 1.30 0.41
C VAL A 55 -12.47 2.51 0.36
N LEU A 56 -12.96 3.69 0.01
CA LEU A 56 -12.14 4.90 -0.05
C LEU A 56 -11.56 5.25 1.32
N MET A 57 -12.38 5.26 2.37
CA MET A 57 -11.91 5.56 3.74
C MET A 57 -10.82 4.56 4.21
N LEU A 58 -11.03 3.27 3.95
CA LEU A 58 -10.06 2.23 4.31
C LEU A 58 -8.75 2.37 3.50
N LEU A 59 -8.83 2.60 2.19
CA LEU A 59 -7.64 2.79 1.36
C LEU A 59 -6.82 4.02 1.79
N ILE A 60 -7.47 5.13 2.17
CA ILE A 60 -6.78 6.29 2.73
C ILE A 60 -5.99 5.89 3.98
N LEU A 61 -6.64 5.21 4.92
CA LEU A 61 -6.01 4.74 6.15
C LEU A 61 -4.84 3.79 5.85
N GLU A 62 -5.04 2.77 5.02
CA GLU A 62 -4.04 1.78 4.65
C GLU A 62 -2.83 2.42 3.95
N PHE A 63 -3.07 3.39 3.05
CA PHE A 63 -2.01 4.11 2.36
C PHE A 63 -1.18 5.00 3.29
N VAL A 64 -1.81 5.64 4.28
CA VAL A 64 -1.10 6.39 5.32
C VAL A 64 -0.24 5.43 6.16
N LEU A 65 -0.81 4.31 6.61
CA LEU A 65 -0.07 3.31 7.39
C LEU A 65 1.13 2.75 6.62
N LEU A 66 0.96 2.47 5.32
CA LEU A 66 2.05 2.06 4.44
C LEU A 66 3.17 3.10 4.33
N HIS A 67 2.84 4.39 4.30
CA HIS A 67 3.84 5.46 4.27
C HIS A 67 4.63 5.50 5.58
N VAL A 68 3.94 5.45 6.72
CA VAL A 68 4.58 5.44 8.04
C VAL A 68 5.53 4.24 8.17
N LEU A 69 5.07 3.05 7.80
CA LEU A 69 5.92 1.85 7.83
C LEU A 69 7.10 1.95 6.87
N ALA A 70 6.91 2.48 5.66
CA ALA A 70 7.99 2.62 4.69
C ALA A 70 9.06 3.60 5.14
N VAL A 71 8.66 4.71 5.76
CA VAL A 71 9.60 5.68 6.31
C VAL A 71 10.34 5.09 7.51
N ALA A 72 9.62 4.40 8.42
CA ALA A 72 10.24 3.72 9.55
C ALA A 72 11.26 2.67 9.11
N GLU A 73 10.91 1.88 8.09
CA GLU A 73 11.80 0.86 7.52
C GLU A 73 13.03 1.46 6.84
N GLY A 74 12.85 2.52 6.05
CA GLY A 74 13.96 3.22 5.39
C GLY A 74 14.95 3.85 6.37
N LEU A 75 14.44 4.42 7.47
CA LEU A 75 15.28 5.00 8.53
C LEU A 75 16.02 3.93 9.33
N LEU A 76 15.32 2.89 9.78
CA LEU A 76 15.87 1.91 10.73
C LEU A 76 16.76 0.86 10.06
N THR A 77 16.39 0.39 8.87
CA THR A 77 17.09 -0.72 8.20
C THR A 77 18.14 -0.21 7.22
N ASN A 78 17.80 0.81 6.41
CA ASN A 78 18.68 1.28 5.35
C ASN A 78 19.49 2.53 5.72
N LYS A 79 19.24 3.13 6.90
CA LYS A 79 19.81 4.42 7.36
C LYS A 79 19.66 5.58 6.36
N GLN A 80 18.83 5.40 5.32
CA GLN A 80 18.67 6.32 4.21
C GLN A 80 17.23 6.24 3.70
N LEU A 81 16.62 7.41 3.55
CA LEU A 81 15.33 7.56 2.90
C LEU A 81 15.54 7.90 1.43
N ARG A 82 15.11 7.01 0.54
CA ARG A 82 15.03 7.31 -0.91
C ARG A 82 13.79 8.14 -1.17
N TYR A 83 13.87 9.44 -0.93
CA TYR A 83 12.75 10.38 -1.06
C TYR A 83 12.03 10.30 -2.40
N SER A 84 12.75 10.09 -3.50
CA SER A 84 12.16 9.91 -4.83
C SER A 84 11.15 8.76 -4.87
N HIS A 85 11.46 7.62 -4.26
CA HIS A 85 10.57 6.47 -4.20
C HIS A 85 9.33 6.73 -3.36
N HIS A 86 9.49 7.42 -2.23
CA HIS A 86 8.36 7.80 -1.37
C HIS A 86 7.43 8.81 -2.05
N ILE A 87 7.98 9.79 -2.77
CA ILE A 87 7.19 10.78 -3.52
C ILE A 87 6.42 10.10 -4.66
N VAL A 88 7.06 9.23 -5.44
CA VAL A 88 6.39 8.49 -6.51
C VAL A 88 5.27 7.61 -5.96
N ARG A 89 5.51 6.90 -4.85
CA ARG A 89 4.48 6.10 -4.16
C ARG A 89 3.30 6.97 -3.70
N PHE A 90 3.59 8.14 -3.12
CA PHE A 90 2.56 9.08 -2.67
C PHE A 90 1.69 9.56 -3.83
N ILE A 91 2.29 10.01 -4.93
CA ILE A 91 1.57 10.45 -6.13
C ILE A 91 0.70 9.31 -6.68
N PHE A 92 1.27 8.10 -6.77
CA PHE A 92 0.53 6.92 -7.22
C PHE A 92 -0.69 6.63 -6.34
N HIS A 93 -0.55 6.71 -5.01
CA HIS A 93 -1.68 6.53 -4.09
C HIS A 93 -2.75 7.62 -4.27
N CYS A 94 -2.36 8.87 -4.44
CA CYS A 94 -3.30 9.96 -4.73
C CYS A 94 -4.11 9.69 -6.01
N ILE A 95 -3.44 9.22 -7.08
CA ILE A 95 -4.13 8.85 -8.33
C ILE A 95 -5.12 7.71 -8.09
N LEU A 96 -4.73 6.66 -7.36
CA LEU A 96 -5.63 5.55 -7.03
C LEU A 96 -6.85 6.01 -6.24
N LEU A 97 -6.66 6.88 -5.23
CA LEU A 97 -7.75 7.42 -4.43
C LEU A 97 -8.72 8.27 -5.27
N LEU A 98 -8.20 9.10 -6.17
CA LEU A 98 -9.03 9.87 -7.11
C LEU A 98 -9.84 8.96 -8.05
N MET A 99 -9.22 7.88 -8.54
CA MET A 99 -9.93 6.88 -9.35
C MET A 99 -11.05 6.22 -8.55
N VAL A 100 -10.81 5.81 -7.30
CA VAL A 100 -11.84 5.22 -6.41
C VAL A 100 -12.95 6.23 -6.13
N TYR A 101 -12.61 7.48 -5.84
CA TYR A 101 -13.55 8.56 -5.55
C TYR A 101 -14.55 8.77 -6.70
N LYS A 102 -14.08 8.73 -7.96
CA LYS A 102 -14.95 8.84 -9.15
C LYS A 102 -16.06 7.78 -9.22
N PHE A 103 -15.95 6.67 -8.49
CA PHE A 103 -16.97 5.60 -8.46
C PHE A 103 -17.84 5.62 -7.20
N ILE A 104 -17.68 6.65 -6.36
CA ILE A 104 -18.58 6.92 -5.22
C ILE A 104 -19.69 7.89 -5.64
N GLU A 105 -19.37 8.84 -6.53
CA GLU A 105 -20.35 9.59 -7.32
C GLU A 105 -20.97 8.72 -8.42
#